data_AF-A0A0M4E1W1-F1
#
_entry.id   AF-A0A0M4E1W1-F1
#
_cell.length_a   1.000
_cell.length_b   1.000
_cell.length_c   1.000
_cell.angle_alpha   90.00
_cell.angle_beta   90.00
_cell.angle_gamma   90.00
#
_symmetry.space_group_name_H-M   'P 1'
#
loop_
_entity.id
_entity.type
_entity.pdbx_description
1 polymer ?
#
loop_
_entity_poly.entity_id
_entity_poly.type
_entity_poly.pdbx_seq_one_letter_code
_entity_poly.pdbx_strand_id
1 'polypeptide(L)'
;MVSLISFLAVLLVFFSIDVRSRDSGAPGPWHTRLFEWASRIGGISTALALTLGWVDLFLPDENDLIHVAFVAVPGSIAVTCAIVLGLEMLWQRWDAP
;
A
#
# COMPACT_ATOMS: atom_id res chain seq x y z
N MET A 1 -14.52 7.93 8.40
CA MET A 1 -13.11 7.67 8.79
C MET A 1 -12.84 6.22 9.16
N VAL A 2 -13.64 5.60 10.03
CA VAL A 2 -13.44 4.18 10.43
C VAL A 2 -13.32 3.23 9.24
N SER A 3 -14.17 3.38 8.21
CA SER A 3 -14.09 2.58 6.97
C SER A 3 -12.76 2.70 6.23
N LEU A 4 -12.18 3.91 6.17
CA LEU A 4 -10.90 4.17 5.52
C LEU A 4 -9.74 3.54 6.30
N ILE A 5 -9.74 3.66 7.63
CA ILE A 5 -8.73 3.07 8.51
C ILE A 5 -8.78 1.54 8.42
N SER A 6 -9.97 0.93 8.44
CA SER A 6 -10.12 -0.52 8.26
C SER A 6 -9.59 -0.99 6.90
N PHE A 7 -9.88 -0.24 5.83
CA PHE A 7 -9.35 -0.52 4.50
C PHE A 7 -7.82 -0.42 4.44
N LEU A 8 -7.24 0.65 4.99
CA LEU A 8 -5.79 0.83 5.09
C LEU A 8 -5.13 -0.27 5.92
N ALA A 9 -5.75 -0.73 7.01
CA ALA A 9 -5.23 -1.84 7.81
C ALA A 9 -5.17 -3.14 6.99
N VAL A 10 -6.19 -3.44 6.19
CA VAL A 10 -6.19 -4.60 5.28
C VAL A 10 -5.09 -4.47 4.22
N LEU A 11 -4.94 -3.29 3.61
CA LEU A 11 -3.84 -3.03 2.68
C LEU A 11 -2.48 -3.24 3.34
N LEU A 12 -2.30 -2.79 4.59
CA LEU A 12 -1.03 -2.92 5.30
C LEU A 12 -0.68 -4.39 5.56
N VAL A 13 -1.68 -5.19 5.92
CA VAL A 13 -1.52 -6.66 6.06
C VAL A 13 -1.15 -7.29 4.73
N PHE A 14 -1.85 -6.93 3.65
CA PHE A 14 -1.55 -7.42 2.30
C PHE A 14 -0.10 -7.12 1.89
N PHE A 15 0.34 -5.85 1.99
CA PHE A 15 1.72 -5.47 1.64
C PHE A 15 2.75 -6.14 2.55
N SER A 16 2.46 -6.33 3.84
CA SER A 16 3.38 -7.02 4.76
C SER A 16 3.59 -8.47 4.36
N ILE A 17 2.54 -9.16 3.92
CA ILE A 17 2.62 -10.53 3.41
C ILE A 17 3.39 -10.57 2.09
N ASP A 18 3.08 -9.65 1.17
CA ASP A 18 3.71 -9.60 -0.16
C ASP A 18 5.20 -9.23 -0.10
N VAL A 19 5.61 -8.27 0.75
CA VAL A 19 7.04 -7.98 0.96
C VAL A 19 7.77 -9.19 1.55
N ARG A 20 7.16 -9.86 2.54
CA ARG A 20 7.76 -11.04 3.18
C ARG A 20 7.91 -12.22 2.25
N SER A 21 6.98 -12.43 1.32
CA SER A 21 7.04 -13.55 0.37
C SER A 21 8.13 -13.37 -0.69
N ARG A 22 8.52 -12.12 -0.97
CA ARG A 22 9.49 -11.76 -2.01
C ARG A 22 10.96 -11.80 -1.56
N ASP A 23 11.27 -12.19 -0.32
CA ASP A 23 12.62 -12.18 0.28
C ASP A 23 13.56 -13.29 -0.26
N SER A 24 13.47 -13.58 -1.56
CA SER A 24 14.30 -14.52 -2.29
C SER A 24 15.27 -13.72 -3.14
N GLY A 25 16.53 -13.60 -2.71
CA GLY A 25 17.61 -12.82 -3.36
C GLY A 25 18.05 -13.29 -4.75
N ALA A 26 17.18 -13.93 -5.52
CA ALA A 26 17.45 -14.34 -6.89
C ALA A 26 17.39 -13.11 -7.83
N PRO A 27 18.41 -12.89 -8.68
CA PRO A 27 18.37 -11.84 -9.69
C PRO A 27 17.31 -12.18 -10.74
N GLY A 28 16.09 -11.70 -10.52
CA GLY A 28 14.99 -11.78 -11.46
C GLY A 28 15.05 -10.71 -12.56
N PRO A 29 14.28 -10.89 -13.64
CA PRO A 29 14.10 -9.88 -14.68
C PRO A 29 13.62 -8.52 -14.11
N TRP A 30 13.83 -7.43 -14.88
CA TRP A 30 13.62 -6.05 -14.44
C TRP A 30 12.22 -5.76 -13.86
N HIS A 31 11.19 -6.45 -14.34
CA HIS A 31 9.82 -6.29 -13.84
C HIS A 31 9.67 -6.79 -12.40
N THR A 32 10.39 -7.85 -12.00
CA THR A 32 10.38 -8.36 -10.62
C THR A 32 10.84 -7.29 -9.62
N ARG A 33 11.86 -6.50 -9.99
CA ARG A 33 12.33 -5.37 -9.16
C ARG A 33 11.30 -4.25 -9.06
N LEU A 34 10.59 -3.93 -10.15
CA LEU A 34 9.55 -2.90 -10.11
C LEU A 34 8.42 -3.27 -9.16
N PHE A 35 7.97 -4.52 -9.20
CA PHE A 35 6.91 -4.98 -8.30
C PHE A 35 7.38 -5.08 -6.85
N GLU A 36 8.63 -5.49 -6.60
CA GLU A 36 9.23 -5.41 -5.27
C GLU A 36 9.23 -3.97 -4.73
N TRP A 37 9.64 -3.00 -5.55
CA TRP A 37 9.58 -1.58 -5.20
C TRP A 37 8.15 -1.10 -4.98
N ALA A 38 7.20 -1.49 -5.83
CA ALA A 38 5.80 -1.15 -5.67
C ALA A 38 5.22 -1.68 -4.35
N SER A 39 5.61 -2.89 -3.94
CA SER A 39 5.21 -3.48 -2.67
C SER A 39 5.76 -2.72 -1.47
N ARG A 40 7.06 -2.40 -1.48
CA ARG A 40 7.71 -1.62 -0.41
C ARG A 40 7.13 -0.21 -0.30
N ILE A 41 6.99 0.50 -1.43
CA ILE A 41 6.43 1.85 -1.47
C ILE A 41 4.97 1.83 -1.01
N GLY A 42 4.18 0.87 -1.51
CA GLY A 42 2.78 0.70 -1.10
C GLY A 42 2.63 0.43 0.40
N GLY A 43 3.46 -0.45 0.96
CA GLY A 43 3.48 -0.74 2.39
C GLY A 43 3.82 0.46 3.25
N ILE A 44 4.91 1.19 2.92
CA ILE A 44 5.31 2.41 3.64
C ILE A 44 4.22 3.47 3.56
N SER A 45 3.66 3.68 2.37
CA SER A 45 2.59 4.66 2.14
C SER A 45 1.32 4.31 2.94
N THR A 46 0.97 3.02 2.99
CA THR A 46 -0.17 2.55 3.79
C THR A 46 0.06 2.77 5.28
N ALA A 47 1.26 2.45 5.78
CA ALA A 47 1.62 2.67 7.18
C ALA A 47 1.50 4.16 7.54
N LEU A 48 2.03 5.06 6.70
CA LEU A 48 1.91 6.51 6.90
C LEU A 48 0.46 6.98 6.91
N ALA A 49 -0.33 6.58 5.90
CA ALA A 49 -1.75 6.95 5.81
C ALA A 49 -2.56 6.44 7.01
N LEU A 50 -2.29 5.21 7.46
CA LEU A 50 -2.96 4.60 8.60
C LEU A 50 -2.59 5.31 9.91
N THR A 51 -1.31 5.62 10.11
CA THR A 51 -0.85 6.38 11.28
C THR A 51 -1.48 7.77 11.31
N LEU A 52 -1.49 8.48 10.17
CA LEU A 52 -2.10 9.80 10.08
C LEU A 52 -3.61 9.74 10.33
N GLY A 53 -4.32 8.79 9.70
CA GLY A 53 -5.75 8.60 9.92
C GLY A 53 -6.10 8.18 11.36
N TRP A 54 -5.22 7.43 12.02
CA TRP A 54 -5.37 7.10 13.45
C TRP A 54 -5.20 8.32 14.34
N VAL A 55 -4.16 9.14 14.10
CA VAL A 55 -3.90 10.38 14.85
C VAL A 55 -5.05 11.38 14.68
N ASP A 56 -5.60 11.47 13.48
CA ASP A 56 -6.72 12.36 13.14
C ASP A 56 -7.97 12.10 13.99
N LEU A 57 -8.23 10.85 14.39
CA LEU A 57 -9.36 10.51 15.28
C LEU A 57 -9.28 11.17 16.67
N PHE A 58 -8.09 11.62 17.09
CA PHE A 58 -7.85 12.18 18.42
C PHE A 58 -7.55 13.68 18.39
N LEU A 59 -7.51 14.30 17.21
CA LEU A 59 -7.31 15.74 17.05
C LEU A 59 -8.67 16.46 16.97
N PRO A 60 -8.80 17.66 17.56
CA PRO A 60 -9.99 18.49 17.38
C PRO A 60 -10.07 19.05 15.94
N ASP A 61 -11.29 19.16 15.39
CA ASP A 61 -11.58 19.68 14.05
C ASP A 61 -11.20 21.16 13.92
N GLU A 62 -9.92 21.45 13.68
CA GLU A 62 -9.45 22.83 13.48
C GLU A 62 -8.95 23.12 12.05
N ASN A 63 -8.76 22.11 11.17
CA ASN A 63 -8.41 22.32 9.74
C ASN A 63 -8.69 21.09 8.83
N ASP A 64 -9.95 20.84 8.48
CA ASP A 64 -10.40 19.70 7.63
C ASP A 64 -9.56 19.44 6.36
N LEU A 65 -9.13 20.50 5.68
CA LEU A 65 -8.54 20.38 4.34
C LEU A 65 -7.10 19.85 4.34
N ILE A 66 -6.35 20.16 5.40
CA ILE A 66 -4.95 19.76 5.53
C ILE A 66 -4.88 18.29 5.96
N HIS A 67 -5.71 17.89 6.93
CA HIS A 67 -5.77 16.51 7.44
C HIS A 67 -6.19 15.51 6.36
N VAL A 68 -7.20 15.85 5.56
CA VAL A 68 -7.66 15.01 4.45
C VAL A 68 -6.58 14.83 3.39
N ALA A 69 -5.84 15.88 3.02
CA ALA A 69 -4.77 15.76 2.03
C ALA A 69 -3.62 14.85 2.49
N PHE A 70 -3.23 14.94 3.77
CA PHE A 70 -2.15 14.14 4.33
C PHE A 70 -2.50 12.66 4.46
N VAL A 71 -3.77 12.27 4.58
CA VAL A 71 -4.20 10.87 4.56
C VAL A 71 -4.49 10.38 3.13
N ALA A 72 -5.12 11.22 2.31
CA ALA A 72 -5.56 10.84 0.97
C ALA A 72 -4.40 10.62 0.00
N VAL A 73 -3.35 11.44 0.05
CA VAL A 73 -2.17 11.28 -0.82
C VAL A 73 -1.46 9.95 -0.59
N PRO A 74 -0.99 9.60 0.63
CA PRO A 74 -0.36 8.31 0.86
C PRO A 74 -1.34 7.14 0.70
N GLY A 75 -2.62 7.32 1.02
CA GLY A 75 -3.64 6.31 0.73
C GLY A 75 -3.78 6.02 -0.76
N SER A 76 -3.75 7.04 -1.61
CA SER A 76 -3.87 6.90 -3.08
C SER A 76 -2.64 6.20 -3.68
N ILE A 77 -1.45 6.52 -3.19
CA ILE A 77 -0.21 5.84 -3.58
C ILE A 77 -0.30 4.35 -3.20
N ALA A 78 -0.73 4.05 -1.97
CA ALA A 78 -0.93 2.67 -1.52
C ALA A 78 -1.92 1.89 -2.41
N VAL A 79 -3.08 2.47 -2.71
CA VAL A 79 -4.07 1.84 -3.59
C VAL A 79 -3.51 1.60 -5.00
N THR A 80 -2.78 2.58 -5.54
CA THR A 80 -2.15 2.45 -6.87
C THR A 80 -1.13 1.31 -6.89
N CYS A 81 -0.28 1.21 -5.86
CA CYS A 81 0.65 0.10 -5.70
C CYS A 81 -0.09 -1.25 -5.62
N ALA A 82 -1.19 -1.34 -4.86
CA ALA A 82 -1.97 -2.56 -4.75
C ALA A 82 -2.57 -2.99 -6.09
N ILE A 83 -3.06 -2.04 -6.89
CA ILE A 83 -3.56 -2.31 -8.25
C ILE A 83 -2.44 -2.86 -9.14
N VAL A 84 -1.26 -2.23 -9.11
CA VAL A 84 -0.10 -2.67 -9.91
C VAL A 84 0.32 -4.10 -9.56
N LEU A 85 0.35 -4.46 -8.27
CA LEU A 85 0.65 -5.83 -7.83
C LEU A 85 -0.48 -6.82 -8.17
N GLY A 86 -1.74 -6.38 -8.11
CA GLY A 86 -2.86 -7.18 -8.58
C GLY A 86 -2.74 -7.55 -10.06
N LEU A 87 -2.31 -6.60 -10.89
CA LEU A 87 -2.04 -6.85 -12.31
C LEU A 87 -0.87 -7.82 -12.52
N GLU A 88 0.19 -7.74 -11.71
CA GLU A 88 1.29 -8.72 -11.72
C GLU A 88 0.77 -10.14 -11.50
N MET A 89 -0.07 -10.35 -10.49
CA MET A 89 -0.60 -11.68 -10.18
C MET A 89 -1.46 -12.26 -11.30
N LEU A 90 -2.24 -11.41 -11.98
CA LEU A 90 -3.01 -11.82 -13.17
C LEU A 90 -2.08 -12.22 -14.32
N TRP A 91 -1.00 -11.46 -14.53
CA TRP A 91 0.00 -11.76 -15.55
C TRP A 91 0.71 -13.09 -15.28
N GLN A 92 1.22 -13.29 -14.07
CA GLN A 92 1.93 -14.52 -13.70
C GLN A 92 1.08 -15.78 -13.88
N ARG A 93 -0.23 -15.67 -13.62
CA ARG A 93 -1.17 -16.78 -13.82
C ARG A 93 -1.40 -17.11 -15.30
N TRP A 94 -1.26 -16.14 -16.20
CA TRP A 94 -1.39 -16.35 -17.64
C TRP A 94 -0.16 -17.05 -18.23
N ASP A 95 1.04 -16.76 -17.72
CA ASP A 95 2.29 -17.38 -18.16
C ASP A 95 2.54 -18.77 -17.53
N ALA A 96 1.68 -19.20 -16.58
CA ALA A 96 1.76 -20.52 -15.96
C ALA A 96 1.19 -21.60 -16.92
N PRO A 97 1.93 -22.71 -17.17
CA PRO A 97 1.51 -23.78 -18.09
C PRO A 97 0.31 -24.58 -17.61
#